data_AF-A0A1H2MKK4-F1
#
_entry.id   AF-A0A1H2MKK4-F1
#
_cell.length_a   1.000
_cell.length_b   1.000
_cell.length_c   1.000
_cell.angle_alpha   90.00
_cell.angle_beta   90.00
_cell.angle_gamma   90.00
#
_symmetry.space_group_name_H-M   'P 1'
#
loop_
_entity.id
_entity.type
_entity.pdbx_description
1 polymer ?
#
loop_
_entity_poly.entity_id
_entity_poly.type
_entity_poly.pdbx_seq_one_letter_code
_entity_poly.pdbx_strand_id
1 'polypeptide(L)'
;MTAPRVDATRIHEHVVRLGEKFPPVDLASADYTIKDAAAVRRRFAGPLDYMARVEMEVERNVLELAVMLPGVSETDRLFYADVWAPQEEQHGVLLDTLVQHLGLPPTQPDLDGPTASVRVLGALAHIPAVHEVIRLLYYLTGASTEKSAMLAYSSMSAELEAMGEHALKRTVIDAIKVQEPGHFAFYRMSAQEMIETGVLKPWQLRLARFIRSKAFSLVGATTPERKADFGGVLTGLGLADDLERTVRDVSRLEHHLLWAERQGMEVPAYAFKAFRDAADAYRERVATATLAA
;
A
#
# COMPACT_ATOMS: atom_id res chain seq x y z
N MET A 1 12.25 -17.42 -23.57
CA MET A 1 13.26 -17.15 -22.51
C MET A 1 12.52 -17.28 -21.18
N THR A 2 12.87 -18.26 -20.35
CA THR A 2 12.34 -18.38 -18.98
C THR A 2 12.82 -17.16 -18.19
N ALA A 3 11.90 -16.48 -17.49
CA ALA A 3 12.27 -15.38 -16.61
C ALA A 3 13.33 -15.87 -15.61
N PRO A 4 14.36 -15.07 -15.30
CA PRO A 4 15.39 -15.51 -14.36
C PRO A 4 14.74 -15.74 -12.99
N ARG A 5 14.96 -16.94 -12.43
CA ARG A 5 14.42 -17.38 -11.13
C ARG A 5 14.73 -16.35 -10.05
N VAL A 6 13.75 -16.05 -9.20
CA VAL A 6 13.98 -15.18 -8.05
C VAL A 6 14.63 -16.01 -6.94
N ASP A 7 15.69 -15.50 -6.35
CA ASP A 7 16.37 -16.12 -5.20
C ASP A 7 16.72 -15.06 -4.13
N ALA A 8 17.13 -15.52 -2.96
CA ALA A 8 17.42 -14.66 -1.81
C ALA A 8 18.52 -13.63 -2.10
N THR A 9 19.54 -13.98 -2.90
CA THR A 9 20.62 -13.06 -3.25
C THR A 9 20.11 -11.90 -4.09
N ARG A 10 19.28 -12.18 -5.10
CA ARG A 10 18.69 -11.13 -5.94
C ARG A 10 17.74 -10.20 -5.17
N ILE A 11 17.00 -10.74 -4.19
CA ILE A 11 16.16 -9.93 -3.31
C ILE A 11 17.04 -9.01 -2.47
N HIS A 12 18.12 -9.53 -1.87
CA HIS A 12 19.06 -8.75 -1.08
C HIS A 12 19.71 -7.61 -1.89
N GLU A 13 20.24 -7.93 -3.07
CA GLU A 13 20.83 -6.95 -3.99
C GLU A 13 19.84 -5.86 -4.42
N HIS A 14 18.55 -6.20 -4.54
CA HIS A 14 17.51 -5.23 -4.82
C HIS A 14 17.29 -4.29 -3.63
N VAL A 15 17.19 -4.82 -2.41
CA VAL A 15 17.00 -4.01 -1.19
C VAL A 15 18.15 -3.02 -0.99
N VAL A 16 19.40 -3.49 -1.09
CA VAL A 16 20.59 -2.64 -0.96
C VAL A 16 20.56 -1.53 -2.01
N ARG A 17 20.35 -1.89 -3.29
CA ARG A 17 20.31 -0.93 -4.39
C ARG A 17 19.16 0.06 -4.27
N LEU A 18 18.01 -0.37 -3.74
CA LEU A 18 16.87 0.51 -3.48
C LEU A 18 17.24 1.60 -2.48
N GLY A 19 17.80 1.22 -1.32
CA GLY A 19 18.23 2.16 -0.29
C GLY A 19 19.33 3.11 -0.77
N GLU A 20 20.31 2.62 -1.53
CA GLU A 20 21.39 3.46 -2.09
C GLU A 20 20.89 4.45 -3.14
N LYS A 21 20.01 4.00 -4.04
CA LYS A 21 19.57 4.80 -5.20
C LYS A 21 18.48 5.80 -4.83
N PHE A 22 17.64 5.45 -3.88
CA PHE A 22 16.48 6.23 -3.49
C PHE A 22 16.45 6.35 -1.96
N PRO A 23 17.37 7.10 -1.34
CA PRO A 23 17.33 7.32 0.10
C PRO A 23 16.01 8.02 0.52
N PRO A 24 15.68 8.05 1.82
CA PRO A 24 14.56 8.84 2.32
C PRO A 24 14.57 10.25 1.76
N VAL A 25 13.41 10.75 1.36
CA VAL A 25 13.31 12.10 0.75
C VAL A 25 13.77 13.14 1.75
N ASP A 26 14.71 14.01 1.35
CA ASP A 26 15.13 15.14 2.16
C ASP A 26 13.99 16.15 2.27
N LEU A 27 13.41 16.30 3.45
CA LEU A 27 12.31 17.25 3.70
C LEU A 27 12.67 18.69 3.34
N ALA A 28 13.95 19.08 3.47
CA ALA A 28 14.40 20.43 3.11
C ALA A 28 14.38 20.67 1.59
N SER A 29 14.32 19.61 0.79
CA SER A 29 14.21 19.69 -0.67
C SER A 29 12.77 19.89 -1.17
N ALA A 30 11.78 19.79 -0.28
CA ALA A 30 10.36 19.95 -0.63
C ALA A 30 10.00 21.43 -0.84
N ASP A 31 9.50 21.76 -2.04
CA ASP A 31 8.94 23.06 -2.37
C ASP A 31 7.41 23.00 -2.35
N TYR A 32 6.81 23.57 -1.30
CA TYR A 32 5.36 23.67 -1.12
C TYR A 32 4.74 24.91 -1.81
N THR A 33 5.41 25.50 -2.80
CA THR A 33 4.81 26.59 -3.60
C THR A 33 3.58 26.06 -4.36
N ILE A 34 2.42 26.67 -4.10
CA ILE A 34 1.14 26.32 -4.72
C ILE A 34 0.61 27.53 -5.49
N LYS A 35 0.26 27.34 -6.77
CA LYS A 35 -0.28 28.40 -7.62
C LYS A 35 -1.76 28.66 -7.33
N ASP A 36 -2.56 27.60 -7.22
CA ASP A 36 -3.98 27.68 -6.87
C ASP A 36 -4.33 26.66 -5.77
N ALA A 37 -4.08 27.06 -4.52
CA ALA A 37 -4.37 26.25 -3.34
C ALA A 37 -5.84 25.85 -3.25
N ALA A 38 -6.77 26.68 -3.74
CA ALA A 38 -8.19 26.36 -3.70
C ALA A 38 -8.53 25.24 -4.70
N ALA A 39 -7.95 25.26 -5.91
CA ALA A 39 -8.10 24.19 -6.88
C ALA A 39 -7.47 22.88 -6.39
N VAL A 40 -6.23 22.94 -5.87
CA VAL A 40 -5.54 21.76 -5.32
C VAL A 40 -6.34 21.15 -4.17
N ARG A 41 -6.82 21.98 -3.24
CA ARG A 41 -7.67 21.52 -2.13
C ARG A 41 -8.96 20.89 -2.63
N ARG A 42 -9.70 21.52 -3.54
CA ARG A 42 -10.95 20.95 -4.09
C ARG A 42 -10.69 19.60 -4.75
N ARG A 43 -9.54 19.43 -5.40
CA ARG A 43 -9.20 18.22 -6.13
C ARG A 43 -8.73 17.09 -5.23
N PHE A 44 -7.91 17.40 -4.23
CA PHE A 44 -7.10 16.42 -3.51
C PHE A 44 -7.32 16.38 -2.00
N ALA A 45 -8.16 17.23 -1.40
CA ALA A 45 -8.32 17.24 0.06
C ALA A 45 -8.64 15.85 0.64
N GLY A 46 -9.65 15.16 0.09
CA GLY A 46 -10.00 13.81 0.53
C GLY A 46 -8.87 12.79 0.30
N PRO A 47 -8.35 12.65 -0.94
CA PRO A 47 -7.23 11.74 -1.20
C PRO A 47 -5.98 11.99 -0.35
N LEU A 48 -5.56 13.24 -0.19
CA LEU A 48 -4.37 13.60 0.58
C LEU A 48 -4.56 13.36 2.08
N ASP A 49 -5.71 13.72 2.65
CA ASP A 49 -6.03 13.46 4.07
C ASP A 49 -5.97 11.95 4.37
N TYR A 50 -6.55 11.13 3.48
CA TYR A 50 -6.50 9.68 3.63
C TYR A 50 -5.07 9.13 3.52
N MET A 51 -4.34 9.54 2.48
CA MET A 51 -2.99 9.03 2.22
C MET A 51 -2.00 9.48 3.30
N ALA A 52 -2.02 10.75 3.70
CA ALA A 52 -1.18 11.26 4.80
C ALA A 52 -1.37 10.44 6.08
N ARG A 53 -2.61 10.05 6.40
CA ARG A 53 -2.89 9.18 7.57
C ARG A 53 -2.26 7.81 7.42
N VAL A 54 -2.44 7.17 6.26
CA VAL A 54 -1.88 5.84 6.01
C VAL A 54 -0.36 5.87 6.10
N GLU A 55 0.29 6.86 5.46
CA GLU A 55 1.75 6.99 5.50
C GLU A 55 2.25 7.35 6.91
N MET A 56 1.47 8.08 7.70
CA MET A 56 1.86 8.38 9.09
C MET A 56 1.64 7.22 10.06
N GLU A 57 0.93 6.15 9.67
CA GLU A 57 0.75 4.92 10.46
C GLU A 57 1.95 3.94 10.33
N VAL A 58 3.03 4.31 9.63
CA VAL A 58 4.21 3.47 9.39
C VAL A 58 4.86 2.96 10.67
N GLU A 59 5.03 3.80 11.68
CA GLU A 59 5.63 3.38 12.96
C GLU A 59 4.87 2.20 13.57
N ARG A 60 3.54 2.30 13.61
CA ARG A 60 2.68 1.19 14.03
C ARG A 60 2.85 -0.02 13.13
N ASN A 61 2.88 0.16 11.81
CA ASN A 61 3.06 -0.95 10.85
C ASN A 61 4.37 -1.70 11.09
N VAL A 62 5.46 -1.00 11.42
CA VAL A 62 6.76 -1.60 11.80
C VAL A 62 6.65 -2.42 13.07
N LEU A 63 5.91 -1.94 14.08
CA LEU A 63 5.67 -2.71 15.31
C LEU A 63 4.81 -3.95 15.06
N GLU A 64 3.75 -3.84 14.27
CA GLU A 64 2.91 -4.97 13.89
C GLU A 64 3.70 -6.01 13.08
N LEU A 65 4.57 -5.55 12.19
CA LEU A 65 5.52 -6.38 11.45
C LEU A 65 6.45 -7.16 12.37
N ALA A 66 7.12 -6.50 13.31
CA ALA A 66 8.03 -7.13 14.26
C ALA A 66 7.33 -8.22 15.09
N VAL A 67 6.04 -8.04 15.40
CA VAL A 67 5.21 -9.02 16.11
C VAL A 67 4.81 -10.20 15.21
N MET A 68 4.36 -9.93 13.99
CA MET A 68 3.86 -10.96 13.07
C MET A 68 4.96 -11.80 12.43
N LEU A 69 6.18 -11.26 12.36
CA LEU A 69 7.29 -11.80 11.61
C LEU A 69 8.56 -12.02 12.49
N PRO A 70 8.47 -12.75 13.61
CA PRO A 70 9.56 -12.83 14.60
C PRO A 70 10.82 -13.54 14.10
N GLY A 71 10.77 -14.23 12.96
CA GLY A 71 11.88 -15.02 12.41
C GLY A 71 12.18 -14.73 10.94
N VAL A 72 11.97 -13.50 10.47
CA VAL A 72 12.26 -13.15 9.07
C VAL A 72 13.75 -13.10 8.75
N SER A 73 14.07 -13.13 7.46
CA SER A 73 15.44 -13.10 6.99
C SER A 73 16.14 -11.79 7.34
N GLU A 74 17.47 -11.78 7.29
CA GLU A 74 18.24 -10.55 7.41
C GLU A 74 17.87 -9.53 6.32
N THR A 75 17.51 -10.01 5.12
CA THR A 75 17.08 -9.14 4.02
C THR A 75 15.73 -8.48 4.29
N ASP A 76 14.79 -9.20 4.91
CA ASP A 76 13.53 -8.60 5.36
C ASP A 76 13.77 -7.52 6.42
N ARG A 77 14.62 -7.81 7.42
CA ARG A 77 14.97 -6.82 8.45
C ARG A 77 15.59 -5.58 7.84
N LEU A 78 16.59 -5.75 6.96
CA LEU A 78 17.23 -4.66 6.24
C LEU A 78 16.19 -3.84 5.46
N PHE A 79 15.29 -4.50 4.74
CA PHE A 79 14.25 -3.80 4.00
C PHE A 79 13.35 -2.99 4.91
N TYR A 80 12.75 -3.59 5.94
CA TYR A 80 11.78 -2.87 6.78
C TYR A 80 12.42 -1.80 7.65
N ALA A 81 13.56 -2.09 8.29
CA ALA A 81 14.16 -1.20 9.27
C ALA A 81 15.02 -0.10 8.64
N ASP A 82 15.78 -0.42 7.59
CA ASP A 82 16.83 0.46 7.09
C ASP A 82 16.51 1.10 5.73
N VAL A 83 15.49 0.60 5.02
CA VAL A 83 15.10 1.12 3.69
C VAL A 83 13.67 1.66 3.73
N TRP A 84 12.69 0.78 3.91
CA TRP A 84 11.27 1.10 3.81
C TRP A 84 10.79 2.05 4.90
N ALA A 85 10.96 1.72 6.19
CA ALA A 85 10.41 2.57 7.25
C ALA A 85 10.94 4.01 7.22
N PRO A 86 12.26 4.27 7.08
CA PRO A 86 12.77 5.64 6.97
C PRO A 86 12.23 6.39 5.74
N GLN A 87 11.96 5.70 4.63
CA GLN A 87 11.38 6.29 3.43
C GLN A 87 9.92 6.69 3.67
N GLU A 88 9.11 5.77 4.17
CA GLU A 88 7.68 6.00 4.39
C GLU A 88 7.40 7.03 5.50
N GLU A 89 8.26 7.10 6.52
CA GLU A 89 8.20 8.17 7.52
C GLU A 89 8.29 9.55 6.86
N GLN A 90 9.20 9.73 5.88
CA GLN A 90 9.30 10.98 5.14
C GLN A 90 8.11 11.18 4.20
N HIS A 91 7.56 10.12 3.61
CA HIS A 91 6.35 10.22 2.78
C HIS A 91 5.19 10.81 3.60
N GLY A 92 4.96 10.29 4.80
CA GLY A 92 3.90 10.79 5.68
C GLY A 92 4.12 12.23 6.12
N VAL A 93 5.35 12.63 6.48
CA VAL A 93 5.66 14.03 6.83
C VAL A 93 5.42 14.97 5.65
N LEU A 94 5.83 14.58 4.44
CA LEU A 94 5.64 15.37 3.23
C LEU A 94 4.15 15.57 2.90
N LEU A 95 3.36 14.49 2.95
CA LEU A 95 1.93 14.56 2.69
C LEU A 95 1.17 15.34 3.77
N ASP A 96 1.49 15.13 5.05
CA ASP A 96 0.84 15.87 6.14
C ASP A 96 1.17 17.36 6.08
N THR A 97 2.43 17.71 5.76
CA THR A 97 2.82 19.11 5.55
C THR A 97 2.06 19.73 4.38
N LEU A 98 1.90 19.00 3.26
CA LEU A 98 1.08 19.45 2.13
C LEU A 98 -0.40 19.67 2.53
N VAL A 99 -0.98 18.73 3.28
CA VAL A 99 -2.35 18.84 3.81
C VAL A 99 -2.50 20.13 4.63
N GLN A 100 -1.55 20.44 5.51
CA GLN A 100 -1.54 21.67 6.29
C GLN A 100 -1.38 22.94 5.44
N HIS A 101 -0.54 22.92 4.40
CA HIS A 101 -0.40 24.04 3.44
C HIS A 101 -1.71 24.31 2.67
N LEU A 102 -2.56 23.30 2.50
CA LEU A 102 -3.90 23.44 1.92
C LEU A 102 -4.96 23.90 2.93
N GLY A 103 -4.57 24.15 4.19
CA GLY A 103 -5.43 24.62 5.27
C GLY A 103 -6.36 23.53 5.83
N LEU A 104 -5.97 22.26 5.72
CA LEU A 104 -6.61 21.14 6.39
C LEU A 104 -5.97 20.95 7.78
N PRO A 105 -6.68 20.34 8.74
CA PRO A 105 -6.08 20.01 10.03
C PRO A 105 -4.93 19.01 9.87
N PRO A 106 -3.94 19.00 10.79
CA PRO A 106 -2.93 17.95 10.83
C PRO A 106 -3.57 16.58 10.98
N THR A 107 -3.01 15.62 10.27
CA THR A 107 -3.45 14.23 10.23
C THR A 107 -3.40 13.62 11.62
N GLN A 108 -4.36 12.73 11.92
CA GLN A 108 -4.42 11.99 13.19
C GLN A 108 -4.17 10.49 12.92
N PRO A 109 -2.90 10.05 12.84
CA PRO A 109 -2.58 8.64 12.64
C PRO A 109 -2.93 7.81 13.89
N ASP A 110 -3.33 6.57 13.67
CA ASP A 110 -3.46 5.59 14.74
C ASP A 110 -2.10 4.94 15.02
N LEU A 111 -1.42 5.48 16.02
CA LEU A 111 -0.13 4.97 16.52
C LEU A 111 -0.30 4.04 17.73
N ASP A 112 -1.54 3.60 18.02
CA ASP A 112 -1.74 2.60 19.04
C ASP A 112 -0.96 1.34 18.64
N GLY A 113 -0.24 0.78 19.61
CA GLY A 113 0.57 -0.41 19.36
C GLY A 113 -0.26 -1.61 18.87
N PRO A 114 0.40 -2.73 18.55
CA PRO A 114 -0.25 -3.87 17.91
C PRO A 114 -1.56 -4.30 18.59
N THR A 115 -2.62 -4.43 17.79
CA THR A 115 -3.96 -4.83 18.26
C THR A 115 -3.95 -6.22 18.90
N ALA A 116 -5.00 -6.55 19.67
CA ALA A 116 -5.11 -7.87 20.31
C ALA A 116 -5.05 -9.03 19.29
N SER A 117 -5.66 -8.87 18.12
CA SER A 117 -5.61 -9.87 17.04
C SER A 117 -4.20 -10.02 16.47
N VAL A 118 -3.47 -8.92 16.27
CA VAL A 118 -2.07 -8.94 15.84
C VAL A 118 -1.18 -9.62 16.87
N ARG A 119 -1.38 -9.37 18.17
CA ARG A 119 -0.62 -10.04 19.24
C ARG A 119 -0.86 -11.55 19.27
N VAL A 120 -2.12 -11.98 19.10
CA VAL A 120 -2.45 -13.41 18.98
C VAL A 120 -1.77 -14.01 17.74
N LEU A 121 -1.81 -13.30 16.62
CA LEU A 121 -1.14 -13.75 15.40
C LEU A 121 0.38 -13.87 15.59
N GLY A 122 1.01 -12.92 16.27
CA GLY A 122 2.43 -12.97 16.61
C GLY A 122 2.79 -14.12 17.54
N ALA A 123 1.95 -14.45 18.52
CA ALA A 123 2.14 -15.64 19.34
C ALA A 123 2.11 -16.91 18.48
N LEU A 124 1.15 -17.01 17.55
CA LEU A 124 1.05 -18.14 16.61
C LEU A 124 2.19 -18.16 15.58
N ALA A 125 2.77 -17.01 15.24
CA ALA A 125 3.88 -16.88 14.29
C ALA A 125 5.17 -17.56 14.76
N HIS A 126 5.27 -17.96 16.03
CA HIS A 126 6.39 -18.76 16.52
C HIS A 126 6.32 -20.23 16.05
N ILE A 127 5.18 -20.68 15.52
CA ILE A 127 5.04 -22.00 14.91
C ILE A 127 5.51 -21.92 13.45
N PRO A 128 6.60 -22.60 13.04
CA PRO A 128 7.21 -22.39 11.72
C PRO A 128 6.23 -22.54 10.54
N ALA A 129 5.34 -23.54 10.59
CA ALA A 129 4.35 -23.74 9.52
C ALA A 129 3.29 -22.61 9.44
N VAL A 130 2.97 -21.97 10.56
CA VAL A 130 2.05 -20.83 10.60
C VAL A 130 2.77 -19.57 10.16
N HIS A 131 4.03 -19.39 10.59
CA HIS A 131 4.88 -18.26 10.21
C HIS A 131 4.97 -18.08 8.69
N GLU A 132 5.24 -19.16 7.94
CA GLU A 132 5.34 -19.06 6.47
C GLU A 132 4.01 -18.67 5.80
N VAL A 133 2.86 -19.03 6.38
CA VAL A 133 1.55 -18.59 5.87
C VAL A 133 1.36 -17.10 6.14
N ILE A 134 1.71 -16.64 7.34
CA ILE A 134 1.64 -15.22 7.72
C ILE A 134 2.56 -14.39 6.80
N ARG A 135 3.80 -14.83 6.62
CA ARG A 135 4.80 -14.17 5.77
C ARG A 135 4.34 -14.04 4.33
N LEU A 136 3.78 -15.10 3.74
CA LEU A 136 3.19 -15.02 2.40
C LEU A 136 2.01 -14.03 2.33
N LEU A 137 1.08 -14.12 3.27
CA LEU A 137 -0.09 -13.21 3.31
C LEU A 137 0.35 -11.75 3.48
N TYR A 138 1.39 -11.52 4.25
CA TYR A 138 1.98 -10.21 4.44
C TYR A 138 2.60 -9.70 3.13
N TYR A 139 3.45 -10.48 2.46
CA TYR A 139 4.04 -10.05 1.18
C TYR A 139 2.98 -9.76 0.11
N LEU A 140 1.91 -10.53 0.04
CA LEU A 140 0.80 -10.26 -0.88
C LEU A 140 0.05 -8.98 -0.50
N THR A 141 -0.10 -8.71 0.80
CA THR A 141 -0.72 -7.47 1.29
C THR A 141 0.15 -6.26 0.96
N GLY A 142 1.44 -6.30 1.31
CA GLY A 142 2.42 -5.28 0.94
C GLY A 142 2.40 -5.01 -0.56
N ALA A 143 2.54 -6.03 -1.40
CA ALA A 143 2.48 -5.85 -2.86
C ALA A 143 1.19 -5.17 -3.35
N SER A 144 0.02 -5.52 -2.78
CA SER A 144 -1.24 -4.85 -3.12
C SER A 144 -1.29 -3.40 -2.63
N THR A 145 -0.68 -3.11 -1.49
CA THR A 145 -0.55 -1.76 -0.92
C THR A 145 0.32 -0.89 -1.81
N GLU A 146 1.57 -1.30 -2.06
CA GLU A 146 2.51 -0.56 -2.91
C GLU A 146 1.93 -0.33 -4.31
N LYS A 147 1.26 -1.34 -4.86
CA LYS A 147 0.65 -1.18 -6.18
C LYS A 147 -0.50 -0.16 -6.18
N SER A 148 -1.24 -0.05 -5.09
CA SER A 148 -2.29 0.97 -4.92
C SER A 148 -1.68 2.37 -4.78
N ALA A 149 -0.61 2.50 -3.98
CA ALA A 149 0.14 3.74 -3.82
C ALA A 149 0.74 4.22 -5.15
N MET A 150 1.39 3.33 -5.91
CA MET A 150 1.89 3.62 -7.26
C MET A 150 0.80 4.21 -8.19
N LEU A 151 -0.42 3.67 -8.17
CA LEU A 151 -1.53 4.17 -8.98
C LEU A 151 -2.00 5.54 -8.50
N ALA A 152 -2.14 5.71 -7.18
CA ALA A 152 -2.55 6.97 -6.57
C ALA A 152 -1.56 8.10 -6.88
N TYR A 153 -0.27 7.90 -6.60
CA TYR A 153 0.78 8.89 -6.90
C TYR A 153 0.94 9.15 -8.40
N SER A 154 0.71 8.15 -9.25
CA SER A 154 0.70 8.36 -10.70
C SER A 154 -0.44 9.28 -11.13
N SER A 155 -1.64 9.12 -10.57
CA SER A 155 -2.78 10.00 -10.85
C SER A 155 -2.52 11.42 -10.34
N MET A 156 -2.10 11.57 -9.08
CA MET A 156 -1.77 12.87 -8.50
C MET A 156 -0.69 13.60 -9.30
N SER A 157 0.37 12.89 -9.69
CA SER A 157 1.46 13.45 -10.51
C SER A 157 0.97 13.98 -11.85
N ALA A 158 0.13 13.20 -12.56
CA ALA A 158 -0.42 13.61 -13.85
C ALA A 158 -1.36 14.82 -13.73
N GLU A 159 -2.15 14.87 -12.67
CA GLU A 159 -3.12 15.94 -12.48
C GLU A 159 -2.48 17.24 -11.96
N LEU A 160 -1.51 17.16 -11.05
CA LEU A 160 -0.72 18.33 -10.66
C LEU A 160 0.02 18.92 -11.87
N GLU A 161 0.51 18.08 -12.80
CA GLU A 161 1.07 18.54 -14.07
C GLU A 161 0.03 19.31 -14.89
N ALA A 162 -1.17 18.75 -15.06
CA ALA A 162 -2.26 19.39 -15.80
C ALA A 162 -2.72 20.71 -15.16
N MET A 163 -2.62 20.83 -13.84
CA MET A 163 -2.90 22.06 -13.08
C MET A 163 -1.73 23.06 -13.11
N GLY A 164 -0.56 22.67 -13.61
CA GLY A 164 0.66 23.48 -13.63
C GLY A 164 1.37 23.59 -12.28
N GLU A 165 1.06 22.72 -11.31
CA GLU A 165 1.62 22.69 -9.96
C GLU A 165 2.96 21.92 -9.92
N HIS A 166 3.96 22.41 -10.66
CA HIS A 166 5.22 21.69 -10.89
C HIS A 166 6.15 21.62 -9.67
N ALA A 167 6.00 22.50 -8.68
CA ALA A 167 6.77 22.43 -7.43
C ALA A 167 6.31 21.20 -6.63
N LEU A 168 5.05 21.22 -6.19
CA LEU A 168 4.39 20.09 -5.51
C LEU A 168 4.58 18.76 -6.24
N LYS A 169 4.33 18.74 -7.56
CA LYS A 169 4.50 17.52 -8.35
C LYS A 169 5.91 16.96 -8.22
N ARG A 170 6.95 17.78 -8.45
CA ARG A 170 8.33 17.28 -8.56
C ARG A 170 8.95 16.95 -7.20
N THR A 171 8.72 17.81 -6.21
CA THR A 171 9.46 17.76 -4.94
C THR A 171 8.71 17.05 -3.82
N VAL A 172 7.40 16.83 -3.98
CA VAL A 172 6.58 16.09 -3.02
C VAL A 172 6.13 14.77 -3.66
N ILE A 173 5.23 14.85 -4.65
CA ILE A 173 4.57 13.65 -5.18
C ILE A 173 5.51 12.73 -5.96
N ASP A 174 6.30 13.25 -6.90
CA ASP A 174 7.23 12.45 -7.70
C ASP A 174 8.43 11.97 -6.87
N ALA A 175 8.80 12.72 -5.82
CA ALA A 175 9.87 12.34 -4.90
C ALA A 175 9.52 11.09 -4.09
N ILE A 176 8.25 10.95 -3.69
CA ILE A 176 7.68 9.75 -3.07
C ILE A 176 7.52 8.64 -4.14
N LYS A 177 6.81 8.95 -5.23
CA LYS A 177 6.44 8.02 -6.30
C LYS A 177 7.59 7.19 -6.87
N VAL A 178 8.82 7.73 -6.89
CA VAL A 178 9.98 7.02 -7.45
C VAL A 178 10.42 5.83 -6.60
N GLN A 179 10.02 5.79 -5.32
CA GLN A 179 10.43 4.77 -4.35
C GLN A 179 9.50 3.54 -4.38
N GLU A 180 8.19 3.78 -4.52
CA GLU A 180 7.11 2.77 -4.57
C GLU A 180 7.38 1.54 -5.46
N PRO A 181 7.93 1.67 -6.70
CA PRO A 181 8.20 0.51 -7.53
C PRO A 181 9.26 -0.42 -6.92
N GLY A 182 10.17 0.14 -6.12
CA GLY A 182 11.18 -0.58 -5.38
C GLY A 182 10.57 -1.41 -4.25
N HIS A 183 9.67 -0.82 -3.47
CA HIS A 183 8.93 -1.52 -2.41
C HIS A 183 8.07 -2.64 -3.00
N PHE A 184 7.30 -2.33 -4.04
CA PHE A 184 6.50 -3.33 -4.75
C PHE A 184 7.35 -4.50 -5.25
N ALA A 185 8.53 -4.20 -5.80
CA ALA A 185 9.43 -5.22 -6.31
C ALA A 185 9.96 -6.13 -5.19
N PHE A 186 10.27 -5.61 -4.00
CA PHE A 186 10.65 -6.43 -2.85
C PHE A 186 9.54 -7.43 -2.51
N TYR A 187 8.32 -6.95 -2.24
CA TYR A 187 7.20 -7.83 -1.87
C TYR A 187 6.89 -8.87 -2.95
N ARG A 188 6.92 -8.45 -4.22
CA ARG A 188 6.71 -9.33 -5.36
C ARG A 188 7.74 -10.45 -5.40
N MET A 189 9.02 -10.11 -5.32
CA MET A 189 10.10 -11.09 -5.40
C MET A 189 10.08 -12.03 -4.20
N SER A 190 9.84 -11.53 -2.99
CA SER A 190 9.77 -12.35 -1.79
C SER A 190 8.59 -13.34 -1.83
N ALA A 191 7.40 -12.91 -2.28
CA ALA A 191 6.27 -13.81 -2.47
C ALA A 191 6.51 -14.85 -3.58
N GLN A 192 7.15 -14.44 -4.67
CA GLN A 192 7.53 -15.32 -5.78
C GLN A 192 8.52 -16.40 -5.33
N GLU A 193 9.59 -16.00 -4.64
CA GLU A 193 10.62 -16.90 -4.13
C GLU A 193 10.00 -17.98 -3.25
N MET A 194 9.17 -17.61 -2.26
CA MET A 194 8.53 -18.56 -1.35
C MET A 194 7.73 -19.66 -2.07
N ILE A 195 7.10 -19.32 -3.20
CA ILE A 195 6.30 -20.26 -3.99
C ILE A 195 7.20 -21.08 -4.92
N GLU A 196 8.15 -20.45 -5.61
CA GLU A 196 9.07 -21.10 -6.56
C GLU A 196 10.09 -22.03 -5.90
N THR A 197 10.44 -21.80 -4.64
CA THR A 197 11.36 -22.66 -3.88
C THR A 197 10.62 -23.69 -3.01
N GLY A 198 9.28 -23.64 -2.99
CA GLY A 198 8.46 -24.63 -2.29
C GLY A 198 8.53 -24.52 -0.77
N VAL A 199 8.78 -23.32 -0.23
CA VAL A 199 8.77 -23.05 1.22
C VAL A 199 7.43 -23.43 1.84
N LEU A 200 6.33 -23.13 1.15
CA LEU A 200 4.99 -23.53 1.59
C LEU A 200 4.62 -24.92 1.09
N LYS A 201 4.18 -25.78 2.01
CA LYS A 201 3.52 -27.04 1.65
C LYS A 201 2.18 -26.78 0.94
N PRO A 202 1.67 -27.72 0.13
CA PRO A 202 0.41 -27.53 -0.60
C PRO A 202 -0.80 -27.16 0.29
N TRP A 203 -0.86 -27.66 1.52
CA TRP A 203 -1.94 -27.31 2.46
C TRP A 203 -1.81 -25.89 3.01
N GLN A 204 -0.57 -25.38 3.20
CA GLN A 204 -0.31 -24.01 3.63
C GLN A 204 -0.75 -23.03 2.54
N LEU A 205 -0.49 -23.35 1.27
CA LEU A 205 -0.96 -22.54 0.14
C LEU A 205 -2.49 -22.53 0.04
N ARG A 206 -3.16 -23.68 0.27
CA ARG A 206 -4.64 -23.73 0.35
C ARG A 206 -5.17 -22.88 1.50
N LEU A 207 -4.51 -22.92 2.66
CA LEU A 207 -4.87 -22.10 3.81
C LEU A 207 -4.69 -20.61 3.51
N ALA A 208 -3.56 -20.21 2.91
CA ALA A 208 -3.31 -18.84 2.48
C ALA A 208 -4.40 -18.34 1.51
N ARG A 209 -4.77 -19.15 0.50
CA ARG A 209 -5.89 -18.83 -0.42
C ARG A 209 -7.21 -18.62 0.33
N PHE A 210 -7.53 -19.51 1.27
CA PHE A 210 -8.75 -19.41 2.05
C PHE A 210 -8.76 -18.13 2.90
N ILE A 211 -7.70 -17.88 3.67
CA ILE A 211 -7.58 -16.69 4.51
C ILE A 211 -7.66 -15.43 3.65
N ARG A 212 -6.88 -15.35 2.56
CA ARG A 212 -6.88 -14.19 1.66
C ARG A 212 -8.27 -13.91 1.09
N SER A 213 -9.03 -14.94 0.72
CA SER A 213 -10.39 -14.78 0.21
C SER A 213 -11.41 -14.25 1.23
N LYS A 214 -11.10 -14.36 2.53
CA LYS A 214 -12.00 -13.97 3.63
C LYS A 214 -11.56 -12.70 4.34
N ALA A 215 -10.26 -12.42 4.36
CA ALA A 215 -9.62 -11.38 5.14
C ALA A 215 -8.87 -10.35 4.27
N PHE A 216 -9.16 -10.31 2.96
CA PHE A 216 -8.65 -9.23 2.12
C PHE A 216 -9.11 -7.87 2.66
N SER A 217 -8.16 -6.97 2.88
CA SER A 217 -8.40 -5.61 3.33
C SER A 217 -7.77 -4.62 2.35
N LEU A 218 -8.44 -3.48 2.17
CA LEU A 218 -7.88 -2.34 1.45
C LEU A 218 -6.88 -1.63 2.37
N VAL A 219 -5.87 -1.00 1.77
CA VAL A 219 -4.82 -0.25 2.45
C VAL A 219 -5.45 0.71 3.46
N GLY A 220 -5.08 0.63 4.73
CA GLY A 220 -5.55 1.57 5.76
C GLY A 220 -7.06 1.56 6.07
N ALA A 221 -7.84 0.64 5.48
CA ALA A 221 -9.31 0.66 5.53
C ALA A 221 -9.90 -0.32 6.56
N THR A 222 -9.53 -0.16 7.82
CA THR A 222 -9.84 -1.11 8.91
C THR A 222 -11.25 -0.97 9.47
N THR A 223 -11.91 0.18 9.29
CA THR A 223 -13.28 0.45 9.77
C THR A 223 -14.23 0.77 8.60
N PRO A 224 -15.57 0.70 8.78
CA PRO A 224 -16.53 1.13 7.76
C PRO A 224 -16.30 2.56 7.27
N GLU A 225 -15.94 3.47 8.18
CA GLU A 225 -15.65 4.88 7.87
C GLU A 225 -14.43 4.98 6.95
N ARG A 226 -13.32 4.33 7.34
CA ARG A 226 -12.07 4.31 6.57
C ARG A 226 -12.20 3.61 5.22
N LYS A 227 -13.12 2.65 5.08
CA LYS A 227 -13.45 2.03 3.78
C LYS A 227 -14.10 3.01 2.83
N ALA A 228 -15.04 3.81 3.32
CA ALA A 228 -15.62 4.85 2.49
C ALA A 228 -14.66 6.03 2.25
N ASP A 229 -13.71 6.30 3.16
CA ASP A 229 -12.63 7.27 2.87
C ASP A 229 -11.71 6.76 1.74
N PHE A 230 -11.35 5.47 1.76
CA PHE A 230 -10.64 4.82 0.65
C PHE A 230 -11.44 4.90 -0.65
N GLY A 231 -12.77 4.71 -0.60
CA GLY A 231 -13.66 4.94 -1.75
C GLY A 231 -13.61 6.38 -2.29
N GLY A 232 -13.38 7.34 -1.40
CA GLY A 232 -13.10 8.73 -1.74
C GLY A 232 -11.77 8.92 -2.44
N VAL A 233 -10.73 8.15 -2.09
CA VAL A 233 -9.47 8.10 -2.86
C VAL A 233 -9.72 7.54 -4.25
N LEU A 234 -10.45 6.43 -4.37
CA LEU A 234 -10.72 5.79 -5.66
C LEU A 234 -11.50 6.72 -6.60
N THR A 235 -12.57 7.32 -6.08
CA THR A 235 -13.43 8.23 -6.86
C THR A 235 -12.71 9.54 -7.12
N GLY A 236 -12.05 10.07 -6.09
CA GLY A 236 -11.25 11.27 -6.15
C GLY A 236 -10.22 11.16 -7.24
N LEU A 237 -9.35 10.15 -7.24
CA LEU A 237 -8.27 10.02 -8.22
C LEU A 237 -8.69 9.37 -9.55
N GLY A 238 -9.99 9.24 -9.85
CA GLY A 238 -10.48 8.63 -11.09
C GLY A 238 -10.17 7.13 -11.24
N LEU A 239 -9.67 6.48 -10.18
CA LEU A 239 -9.37 5.04 -10.17
C LEU A 239 -10.65 4.18 -10.17
N ALA A 240 -11.79 4.78 -9.84
CA ALA A 240 -13.10 4.15 -9.90
C ALA A 240 -13.72 4.15 -11.31
N ASP A 241 -13.19 4.92 -12.26
CA ASP A 241 -13.75 5.04 -13.62
C ASP A 241 -13.59 3.74 -14.43
N ASP A 242 -12.47 3.05 -14.22
CA ASP A 242 -12.22 1.69 -14.70
C ASP A 242 -11.78 0.80 -13.53
N LEU A 243 -12.74 0.57 -12.61
CA LEU A 243 -12.49 -0.15 -11.37
C LEU A 243 -11.96 -1.57 -11.62
N GLU A 244 -12.45 -2.25 -12.66
CA GLU A 244 -11.98 -3.60 -12.98
C GLU A 244 -10.49 -3.60 -13.35
N ARG A 245 -10.04 -2.65 -14.17
CA ARG A 245 -8.63 -2.51 -14.49
C ARG A 245 -7.80 -2.14 -13.26
N THR A 246 -8.26 -1.20 -12.43
CA THR A 246 -7.59 -0.82 -11.19
C THR A 246 -7.37 -2.05 -10.29
N VAL A 247 -8.43 -2.84 -10.07
CA VAL A 247 -8.33 -4.04 -9.23
C VAL A 247 -7.47 -5.12 -9.90
N ARG A 248 -7.57 -5.30 -11.22
CA ARG A 248 -6.71 -6.22 -11.99
C ARG A 248 -5.24 -5.88 -11.75
N ASP A 249 -4.86 -4.61 -11.82
CA ASP A 249 -3.49 -4.16 -11.62
C ASP A 249 -3.00 -4.38 -10.18
N VAL A 250 -3.83 -4.05 -9.18
CA VAL A 250 -3.52 -4.23 -7.74
C VAL A 250 -3.41 -5.70 -7.36
N SER A 251 -4.32 -6.54 -7.85
CA SER A 251 -4.41 -7.95 -7.50
C SER A 251 -3.64 -8.87 -8.44
N ARG A 252 -2.93 -8.34 -9.45
CA ARG A 252 -2.26 -9.15 -10.48
C ARG A 252 -1.27 -10.16 -9.90
N LEU A 253 -0.49 -9.74 -8.91
CA LEU A 253 0.49 -10.62 -8.29
C LEU A 253 -0.18 -11.77 -7.56
N GLU A 254 -1.12 -11.47 -6.68
CA GLU A 254 -1.84 -12.50 -5.93
C GLU A 254 -2.62 -13.41 -6.89
N HIS A 255 -3.23 -12.85 -7.95
CA HIS A 255 -3.87 -13.62 -9.03
C HIS A 255 -2.92 -14.69 -9.58
N HIS A 256 -1.73 -14.26 -10.01
CA HIS A 256 -0.72 -15.12 -10.58
C HIS A 256 -0.19 -16.16 -9.58
N LEU A 257 0.07 -15.76 -8.33
CA LEU A 257 0.71 -16.64 -7.35
C LEU A 257 -0.24 -17.63 -6.69
N LEU A 258 -1.46 -17.19 -6.39
CA LEU A 258 -2.43 -18.00 -5.66
C LEU A 258 -3.45 -18.69 -6.57
N TRP A 259 -3.76 -18.16 -7.75
CA TRP A 259 -4.87 -18.67 -8.59
C TRP A 259 -4.50 -18.95 -10.06
N ALA A 260 -3.22 -19.04 -10.42
CA ALA A 260 -2.79 -19.35 -11.80
C ALA A 260 -3.43 -20.60 -12.42
N GLU A 261 -3.89 -21.56 -11.62
CA GLU A 261 -4.56 -22.78 -12.10
C GLU A 261 -6.08 -22.61 -12.37
N ARG A 262 -6.69 -21.49 -11.96
CA ARG A 262 -8.12 -21.23 -12.23
C ARG A 262 -8.29 -20.49 -13.56
N GLN A 263 -8.65 -21.25 -14.59
CA GLN A 263 -9.04 -20.69 -15.89
C GLN A 263 -10.21 -19.70 -15.72
N GLY A 264 -10.04 -18.48 -16.24
CA GLY A 264 -11.12 -17.51 -16.47
C GLY A 264 -11.37 -16.44 -15.39
N MET A 265 -10.63 -16.42 -14.27
CA MET A 265 -10.72 -15.30 -13.33
C MET A 265 -9.64 -14.26 -13.63
N GLU A 266 -9.95 -13.16 -14.33
CA GLU A 266 -8.95 -12.09 -14.51
C GLU A 266 -8.67 -11.29 -13.23
N VAL A 267 -9.67 -11.22 -12.35
CA VAL A 267 -9.63 -10.48 -11.08
C VAL A 267 -10.21 -11.35 -9.96
N PRO A 268 -9.55 -11.47 -8.79
CA PRO A 268 -10.13 -12.17 -7.64
C PRO A 268 -11.42 -11.49 -7.16
N ALA A 269 -12.52 -12.25 -7.12
CA ALA A 269 -13.86 -11.71 -6.83
C ALA A 269 -13.95 -10.99 -5.47
N TYR A 270 -13.21 -11.45 -4.46
CA TYR A 270 -13.19 -10.81 -3.14
C TYR A 270 -12.47 -9.45 -3.18
N ALA A 271 -11.43 -9.30 -4.01
CA ALA A 271 -10.70 -8.04 -4.17
C ALA A 271 -11.58 -7.03 -4.90
N PHE A 272 -12.19 -7.45 -6.01
CA PHE A 272 -13.13 -6.61 -6.75
C PHE A 272 -14.31 -6.17 -5.86
N LYS A 273 -14.88 -7.10 -5.08
CA LYS A 273 -15.93 -6.77 -4.12
C LYS A 273 -15.47 -5.71 -3.12
N ALA A 274 -14.28 -5.87 -2.52
CA ALA A 274 -13.78 -4.91 -1.53
C ALA A 274 -13.65 -3.49 -2.10
N PHE A 275 -13.04 -3.36 -3.29
CA PHE A 275 -12.88 -2.07 -3.97
C PHE A 275 -14.23 -1.45 -4.37
N ARG A 276 -15.15 -2.27 -4.89
CA ARG A 276 -16.51 -1.81 -5.24
C ARG A 276 -17.28 -1.33 -4.02
N ASP A 277 -17.31 -2.14 -2.96
CA ASP A 277 -18.01 -1.79 -1.72
C ASP A 277 -17.47 -0.48 -1.12
N ALA A 278 -16.15 -0.23 -1.20
CA ALA A 278 -15.55 1.03 -0.76
C ALA A 278 -16.03 2.23 -1.61
N ALA A 279 -15.98 2.11 -2.93
CA ALA A 279 -16.46 3.16 -3.84
C ALA A 279 -17.96 3.44 -3.65
N ASP A 280 -18.77 2.40 -3.48
CA ASP A 280 -20.22 2.54 -3.25
C ASP A 280 -20.50 3.20 -1.90
N ALA A 281 -19.81 2.80 -0.83
CA ALA A 281 -19.97 3.41 0.49
C ALA A 281 -19.59 4.91 0.49
N TYR A 282 -18.58 5.32 -0.30
CA TYR A 282 -18.27 6.73 -0.50
C TYR A 282 -19.40 7.48 -1.22
N ARG A 283 -19.92 6.92 -2.31
CA ARG A 283 -21.02 7.53 -3.09
C ARG A 283 -22.29 7.69 -2.26
N GLU A 284 -22.64 6.67 -1.47
CA GLU A 284 -23.77 6.72 -0.54
C GLU A 284 -23.61 7.85 0.49
N ARG A 285 -22.40 8.03 1.04
CA ARG A 285 -22.08 9.12 1.96
C ARG A 285 -22.26 10.49 1.32
N VAL A 286 -21.73 10.68 0.10
CA VAL A 286 -21.86 11.94 -0.65
C VAL A 286 -23.32 12.25 -1.00
N ALA A 287 -24.08 11.24 -1.43
CA ALA A 287 -25.50 11.40 -1.74
C ALA A 287 -26.31 11.80 -0.50
N THR A 288 -26.05 11.15 0.63
CA THR A 288 -26.71 11.46 1.91
C THR A 288 -26.39 12.88 2.38
N ALA A 289 -25.12 13.30 2.28
CA ALA A 289 -24.71 14.66 2.64
C ALA A 289 -25.36 15.73 1.74
N THR A 290 -25.54 15.42 0.44
CA THR A 290 -26.20 16.32 -0.52
C THR A 290 -27.70 16.46 -0.23
N LEU A 291 -28.36 15.40 0.23
CA LEU A 291 -29.78 15.44 0.60
C LEU A 291 -30.04 16.17 1.93
N ALA A 292 -29.01 16.31 2.78
CA ALA A 292 -29.10 16.97 4.08
C ALA A 292 -28.74 18.47 4.05
N ALA A 293 -28.19 18.96 2.93
CA ALA A 293 -27.79 20.35 2.72
C ALA A 293 -28.86 21.15 1.96
#